data_AF-A0ABD6YUR9-F1
#
_entry.id   AF-A0ABD6YUR9-F1
#
_cell.length_a   1.000
_cell.length_b   1.000
_cell.length_c   1.000
_cell.angle_alpha   90.00
_cell.angle_beta   90.00
_cell.angle_gamma   90.00
#
_symmetry.space_group_name_H-M   'P 1'
#
loop_
_entity.id
_entity.type
_entity.pdbx_description
1 polymer ?
#
loop_
_entity_poly.entity_id
_entity_poly.type
_entity_poly.pdbx_seq_one_letter_code
_entity_poly.pdbx_strand_id
1 'polypeptide(L)'
;MNRLIISFVLMILSIFSVAYAQHNPFIKTTWKIDHISPNGKAILVKAKWINLSNERAKFHFIQFEDNFKYQTGISCYNALGLYRVRENNIIELTTSDGAMSPDCEEPKNLSGSYYFKENNNIIELTPLYEEANSTIDAIAIKADVPEAKNFPAKETKQKIKRKLKHKKITK
;
A
#
# COMPACT_ATOMS: atom_id res chain seq x y z
N MET A 1 19.15 59.73 -6.08
CA MET A 1 19.68 58.37 -5.84
C MET A 1 18.73 57.43 -5.09
N ASN A 2 17.82 57.90 -4.24
CA ASN A 2 16.94 57.01 -3.44
C ASN A 2 15.86 56.23 -4.19
N ARG A 3 15.43 56.64 -5.40
CA ARG A 3 14.35 55.94 -6.14
C ARG A 3 14.80 54.63 -6.78
N LEU A 4 16.08 54.52 -7.15
CA LEU A 4 16.65 53.31 -7.77
C LEU A 4 16.83 52.16 -6.78
N ILE A 5 17.14 52.50 -5.51
CA ILE A 5 17.34 51.51 -4.44
C ILE A 5 16.01 50.84 -4.07
N ILE A 6 14.92 51.61 -4.02
CA ILE A 6 13.59 51.11 -3.63
C ILE A 6 13.03 50.14 -4.71
N SER A 7 13.25 50.44 -5.99
CA SER A 7 12.84 49.53 -7.08
C SER A 7 13.65 48.23 -7.11
N PHE A 8 14.91 48.25 -6.68
CA PHE A 8 15.72 47.03 -6.60
C PHE A 8 15.26 46.10 -5.47
N VAL A 9 14.82 46.64 -4.33
CA VAL A 9 14.30 45.86 -3.20
C VAL A 9 12.96 45.18 -3.54
N LEU A 10 12.08 45.86 -4.29
CA LEU A 10 10.80 45.29 -4.72
C LEU A 10 10.94 44.16 -5.76
N MET A 11 12.00 44.18 -6.58
CA MET A 11 12.24 43.15 -7.60
C MET A 11 12.85 41.86 -7.01
N ILE A 12 13.46 41.93 -5.82
CA ILE A 12 14.04 40.75 -5.14
C ILE A 12 12.95 39.94 -4.41
N LEU A 13 11.85 40.57 -3.95
CA LEU A 13 10.77 39.86 -3.27
C LEU A 13 9.89 39.00 -4.20
N SER A 14 9.86 39.26 -5.51
CA SER A 14 9.03 38.50 -6.46
C SER A 14 9.63 37.17 -6.91
N ILE A 15 10.86 36.83 -6.46
CA ILE A 15 11.57 35.61 -6.85
C ILE A 15 11.33 34.46 -5.86
N PHE A 16 10.69 34.71 -4.71
CA PHE A 16 10.36 33.67 -3.73
C PHE A 16 9.00 33.00 -4.01
N SER A 17 8.71 32.72 -5.28
CA SER A 17 7.73 31.69 -5.62
C SER A 17 8.35 30.33 -5.29
N VAL A 18 8.46 30.03 -3.99
CA VAL A 18 8.87 28.71 -3.49
C VAL A 18 7.73 27.77 -3.86
N ALA A 19 7.84 27.14 -5.01
CA ALA A 19 7.11 25.92 -5.30
C ALA A 19 7.57 24.90 -4.27
N TYR A 20 6.85 24.81 -3.14
CA TYR A 20 7.05 23.76 -2.16
C TYR A 20 6.67 22.45 -2.83
N ALA A 21 7.63 21.79 -3.48
CA ALA A 21 7.50 20.39 -3.80
C ALA A 21 7.24 19.67 -2.47
N GLN A 22 6.10 18.99 -2.37
CA GLN A 22 5.69 18.33 -1.14
C GLN A 22 6.79 17.35 -0.72
N HIS A 23 7.40 17.59 0.44
CA HIS A 23 8.43 16.70 0.98
C HIS A 23 7.80 15.33 1.27
N ASN A 24 8.29 14.30 0.59
CA ASN A 24 7.89 12.92 0.83
C ASN A 24 8.99 12.25 1.69
N PRO A 25 8.75 12.04 3.00
CA PRO A 25 9.76 11.52 3.92
C PRO A 25 10.04 10.03 3.73
N PHE A 26 9.28 9.35 2.87
CA PHE A 26 9.35 7.91 2.69
C PHE A 26 10.34 7.49 1.60
N ILE A 27 10.66 8.34 0.62
CA ILE A 27 11.48 7.93 -0.55
C ILE A 27 12.84 7.40 -0.12
N LYS A 28 13.18 6.16 -0.54
CA LYS A 28 14.46 5.49 -0.23
C LYS A 28 14.74 5.41 1.27
N THR A 29 13.71 5.08 2.04
CA THR A 29 13.82 4.90 3.49
C THR A 29 13.33 3.53 3.91
N THR A 30 13.82 3.08 5.06
CA THR A 30 13.39 1.84 5.70
C THR A 30 12.94 2.15 7.12
N TRP A 31 11.85 1.53 7.52
CA TRP A 31 11.27 1.69 8.83
C TRP A 31 10.97 0.32 9.42
N LYS A 32 11.31 0.15 10.70
CA LYS A 32 10.79 -0.93 11.53
C LYS A 32 9.35 -0.57 11.91
N ILE A 33 8.42 -1.47 11.66
CA ILE A 33 7.07 -1.39 12.22
C ILE A 33 7.19 -1.84 13.68
N ASP A 34 7.24 -0.87 14.60
CA ASP A 34 7.46 -1.16 16.01
C ASP A 34 6.18 -1.72 16.66
N HIS A 35 5.03 -1.15 16.28
CA HIS A 35 3.73 -1.56 16.79
C HIS A 35 2.60 -1.12 15.84
N ILE A 36 1.55 -1.95 15.76
CA ILE A 36 0.25 -1.62 15.16
C ILE A 36 -0.84 -1.89 16.19
N SER A 37 -1.54 -0.83 16.61
CA SER A 37 -2.67 -0.90 17.53
C SER A 37 -3.83 -1.71 16.95
N PRO A 38 -4.75 -2.19 17.80
CA PRO A 38 -6.02 -2.78 17.34
C PRO A 38 -6.82 -1.84 16.43
N ASN A 39 -6.83 -0.53 16.70
CA ASN A 39 -7.51 0.49 15.90
C ASN A 39 -6.76 0.91 14.62
N GLY A 40 -5.69 0.20 14.23
CA GLY A 40 -4.92 0.47 13.01
C GLY A 40 -3.86 1.57 13.14
N LYS A 41 -3.81 2.31 14.25
CA LYS A 41 -2.70 3.26 14.49
C LYS A 41 -1.37 2.53 14.53
N ALA A 42 -0.34 3.05 13.87
CA ALA A 42 0.97 2.41 13.81
C ALA A 42 2.11 3.36 14.14
N ILE A 43 3.19 2.80 14.70
CA ILE A 43 4.44 3.51 15.00
C ILE A 43 5.55 2.88 14.18
N LEU A 44 6.21 3.72 13.39
CA LEU A 44 7.35 3.36 12.55
C LEU A 44 8.61 4.00 13.11
N VAL A 45 9.68 3.22 13.23
CA VAL A 45 11.00 3.70 13.70
C VAL A 45 12.01 3.55 12.59
N LYS A 46 12.75 4.62 12.29
CA LYS A 46 13.72 4.67 11.18
C LYS A 46 14.77 3.58 11.35
N ALA A 47 15.02 2.83 10.29
CA ALA A 47 15.95 1.72 10.27
C ALA A 47 16.94 1.86 9.11
N LYS A 48 18.01 1.06 9.15
CA LYS A 48 18.95 0.97 8.03
C LYS A 48 18.30 0.27 6.85
N TRP A 49 18.71 0.66 5.65
CA TRP A 49 18.32 0.00 4.40
C TRP A 49 18.65 -1.49 4.44
N ILE A 50 17.72 -2.34 4.03
CA ILE A 50 17.86 -3.80 4.00
C ILE A 50 18.10 -4.23 2.55
N ASN A 51 19.17 -4.98 2.32
CA ASN A 51 19.43 -5.57 1.01
C ASN A 51 18.71 -6.92 0.87
N LEU A 52 17.41 -6.88 0.58
CA LEU A 52 16.54 -8.07 0.56
C LEU A 52 16.94 -9.14 -0.48
N SER A 53 17.84 -8.82 -1.43
CA SER A 53 18.42 -9.81 -2.34
C SER A 53 19.51 -10.68 -1.70
N ASN A 54 20.14 -10.19 -0.63
CA ASN A 54 21.31 -10.81 0.00
C ASN A 54 21.08 -11.17 1.48
N GLU A 55 20.13 -10.54 2.14
CA GLU A 55 19.81 -10.78 3.54
C GLU A 55 18.30 -10.86 3.78
N ARG A 56 17.91 -11.55 4.87
CA ARG A 56 16.54 -11.57 5.34
C ARG A 56 16.32 -10.45 6.34
N ALA A 57 15.12 -9.89 6.36
CA ALA A 57 14.72 -8.94 7.38
C ALA A 57 14.75 -9.59 8.78
N LYS A 58 15.30 -8.87 9.76
CA LYS A 58 15.43 -9.31 11.16
C LYS A 58 14.29 -8.81 12.05
N PHE A 59 13.41 -7.98 11.51
CA PHE A 59 12.29 -7.34 12.19
C PHE A 59 11.18 -7.09 11.17
N HIS A 60 9.97 -6.82 11.66
CA HIS A 60 8.85 -6.41 10.81
C HIS A 60 9.14 -5.02 10.23
N PHE A 61 9.19 -4.90 8.91
CA PHE A 61 9.66 -3.70 8.23
C PHE A 61 8.71 -3.22 7.14
N ILE A 62 8.80 -1.94 6.81
CA ILE A 62 8.35 -1.35 5.56
C ILE A 62 9.51 -0.56 4.94
N GLN A 63 9.85 -0.85 3.69
CA GLN A 63 10.97 -0.26 2.96
C GLN A 63 10.49 0.33 1.65
N PHE A 64 10.58 1.65 1.51
CA PHE A 64 10.13 2.40 0.35
C PHE A 64 11.29 2.57 -0.65
N GLU A 65 11.12 2.03 -1.86
CA GLU A 65 12.18 1.96 -2.88
C GLU A 65 12.31 3.25 -3.68
N ASP A 66 11.17 3.80 -4.05
CA ASP A 66 11.05 4.97 -4.90
C ASP A 66 9.81 5.77 -4.48
N ASN A 67 9.23 6.54 -5.40
CA ASN A 67 8.05 7.37 -5.14
C ASN A 67 6.73 6.60 -5.10
N PHE A 68 6.72 5.32 -5.48
CA PHE A 68 5.52 4.56 -5.74
C PHE A 68 5.52 3.17 -5.11
N LYS A 69 6.69 2.58 -4.87
CA LYS A 69 6.83 1.19 -4.45
C LYS A 69 7.43 1.07 -3.07
N TYR A 70 6.95 0.06 -2.35
CA TYR A 70 7.58 -0.41 -1.12
C TYR A 70 7.60 -1.94 -1.07
N GLN A 71 8.43 -2.47 -0.18
CA GLN A 71 8.39 -3.85 0.27
C GLN A 71 8.10 -3.87 1.77
N THR A 72 7.40 -4.90 2.23
CA THR A 72 7.09 -5.10 3.65
C THR A 72 7.23 -6.57 4.03
N GLY A 73 7.39 -6.85 5.31
CA GLY A 73 7.30 -8.20 5.82
C GLY A 73 8.21 -8.50 7.00
N ILE A 74 8.43 -9.80 7.24
CA ILE A 74 9.25 -10.36 8.31
C ILE A 74 10.23 -11.39 7.72
N SER A 75 10.96 -12.12 8.56
CA SER A 75 11.99 -13.07 8.12
C SER A 75 11.47 -14.20 7.21
N CYS A 76 10.18 -14.58 7.35
CA CYS A 76 9.56 -15.71 6.64
C CYS A 76 8.42 -15.31 5.68
N TYR A 77 8.13 -14.01 5.58
CA TYR A 77 7.06 -13.43 4.74
C TYR A 77 7.55 -12.15 4.09
N ASN A 78 7.29 -11.96 2.80
CA ASN A 78 7.58 -10.73 2.10
C ASN A 78 6.45 -10.39 1.12
N ALA A 79 6.08 -9.11 1.09
CA ALA A 79 5.10 -8.58 0.16
C ALA A 79 5.62 -7.31 -0.52
N LEU A 80 5.11 -7.07 -1.73
CA LEU A 80 5.29 -5.81 -2.43
C LEU A 80 4.09 -4.92 -2.15
N GLY A 81 4.28 -3.61 -2.31
CA GLY A 81 3.17 -2.69 -2.20
C GLY A 81 3.39 -1.42 -3.00
N LEU A 82 2.28 -0.74 -3.23
CA LEU A 82 2.25 0.57 -3.85
C LEU A 82 1.86 1.60 -2.79
N TYR A 83 2.46 2.78 -2.89
CA TYR A 83 2.08 3.89 -2.04
C TYR A 83 1.96 5.20 -2.81
N ARG A 84 1.21 6.12 -2.21
CA ARG A 84 1.10 7.50 -2.68
C ARG A 84 1.05 8.43 -1.48
N VAL A 85 1.89 9.46 -1.50
CA VAL A 85 1.77 10.60 -0.58
C VAL A 85 0.92 11.67 -1.25
N ARG A 86 -0.09 12.16 -0.52
CA ARG A 86 -0.97 13.26 -0.91
C ARG A 86 -0.75 14.45 0.00
N GLU A 87 -1.24 15.61 -0.41
CA GLU A 87 -1.28 16.82 0.41
C GLU A 87 -1.89 16.54 1.80
N ASN A 88 -1.59 17.40 2.78
CA ASN A 88 -2.04 17.27 4.18
C ASN A 88 -1.49 16.04 4.92
N ASN A 89 -0.28 15.61 4.57
CA ASN A 89 0.43 14.49 5.19
C ASN A 89 -0.40 13.21 5.22
N ILE A 90 -1.00 12.86 4.08
CA ILE A 90 -1.73 11.61 3.90
C ILE A 90 -0.85 10.65 3.11
N ILE A 91 -0.72 9.42 3.60
CA ILE A 91 -0.13 8.31 2.86
C ILE A 91 -1.20 7.25 2.59
N GLU A 92 -1.25 6.76 1.37
CA GLU A 92 -2.08 5.64 0.95
C GLU A 92 -1.18 4.46 0.67
N LEU A 93 -1.51 3.31 1.26
CA LEU A 93 -0.76 2.07 1.16
C LEU A 93 -1.67 0.98 0.58
N THR A 94 -1.17 0.25 -0.41
CA THR A 94 -1.82 -0.94 -0.93
C THR A 94 -0.79 -2.06 -1.00
N THR A 95 -0.95 -3.08 -0.17
CA THR A 95 -0.10 -4.26 -0.16
C THR A 95 -0.66 -5.31 -1.13
N SER A 96 0.22 -5.94 -1.92
CA SER A 96 -0.16 -7.12 -2.72
C SER A 96 -0.09 -8.38 -1.87
N ASP A 97 -0.60 -9.49 -2.41
CA ASP A 97 -0.35 -10.81 -1.82
C ASP A 97 1.17 -11.04 -1.69
N GLY A 98 1.56 -11.58 -0.54
CA GLY A 98 2.95 -11.88 -0.19
C GLY A 98 3.34 -13.31 -0.51
N ALA A 99 4.65 -13.55 -0.58
CA ALA A 99 5.23 -14.89 -0.53
C ALA A 99 5.52 -15.26 0.92
N MET A 100 5.16 -16.48 1.32
CA MET A 100 5.24 -16.93 2.70
C MET A 100 5.77 -18.36 2.80
N SER A 101 6.57 -18.63 3.83
CA SER A 101 6.98 -20.00 4.18
C SER A 101 5.82 -20.77 4.85
N PRO A 102 5.74 -22.11 4.73
CA PRO A 102 4.59 -22.88 5.24
C PRO A 102 4.26 -22.68 6.73
N ASP A 103 5.28 -22.54 7.57
CA ASP A 103 5.12 -22.41 9.03
C ASP A 103 5.16 -20.95 9.51
N CYS A 104 4.99 -20.00 8.60
CA CYS A 104 5.05 -18.58 8.91
C CYS A 104 3.65 -18.06 9.26
N GLU A 105 3.56 -17.29 10.33
CA GLU A 105 2.36 -16.49 10.62
C GLU A 105 2.45 -15.17 9.85
N GLU A 106 1.43 -14.84 9.08
CA GLU A 106 1.41 -13.59 8.32
C GLU A 106 1.36 -12.40 9.30
N PRO A 107 2.32 -11.45 9.23
CA PRO A 107 2.28 -10.29 10.09
C PRO A 107 1.11 -9.37 9.70
N LYS A 108 0.56 -8.66 10.69
CA LYS A 108 -0.43 -7.61 10.42
C LYS A 108 0.19 -6.55 9.50
N ASN A 109 -0.34 -6.41 8.29
CA ASN A 109 0.18 -5.44 7.32
C ASN A 109 -0.45 -4.05 7.50
N LEU A 110 0.23 -3.03 6.95
CA LEU A 110 -0.28 -1.67 6.85
C LEU A 110 -0.87 -1.46 5.45
N SER A 111 -2.20 -1.50 5.36
CA SER A 111 -2.95 -1.18 4.15
C SER A 111 -3.98 -0.10 4.46
N GLY A 112 -4.35 0.69 3.45
CA GLY A 112 -5.30 1.79 3.59
C GLY A 112 -4.66 3.17 3.65
N SER A 113 -5.44 4.17 4.06
CA SER A 113 -5.02 5.58 4.08
C SER A 113 -4.80 6.06 5.51
N TYR A 114 -3.68 6.74 5.73
CA TYR A 114 -3.25 7.24 7.04
C TYR A 114 -2.87 8.71 6.97
N TYR A 115 -3.21 9.47 8.01
CA TYR A 115 -2.46 10.66 8.36
C TYR A 115 -1.11 10.24 8.93
N PHE A 116 -0.03 10.82 8.43
CA PHE A 116 1.30 10.62 8.98
C PHE A 116 1.81 11.86 9.69
N LYS A 117 2.51 11.65 10.82
CA LYS A 117 3.26 12.68 11.52
C LYS A 117 4.69 12.20 11.69
N GLU A 118 5.62 12.92 11.08
CA GLU A 118 7.06 12.65 11.23
C GLU A 118 7.62 13.45 12.42
N ASN A 119 8.38 12.77 13.26
CA ASN A 119 9.16 13.37 14.33
C ASN A 119 10.52 12.68 14.41
N ASN A 120 11.56 13.33 13.86
CA ASN A 120 12.92 12.82 13.78
C ASN A 120 13.00 11.43 13.13
N ASN A 121 13.18 10.39 13.95
CA ASN A 121 13.33 9.00 13.51
C ASN A 121 12.07 8.17 13.76
N ILE A 122 10.92 8.83 13.98
CA ILE A 122 9.64 8.18 14.24
C ILE A 122 8.60 8.74 13.28
N ILE A 123 7.81 7.85 12.67
CA ILE A 123 6.58 8.20 11.98
C ILE A 123 5.41 7.57 12.70
N GLU A 124 4.43 8.40 13.05
CA GLU A 124 3.14 7.95 13.56
C GLU A 124 2.14 7.93 12.41
N LEU A 125 1.48 6.79 12.19
CA LEU A 125 0.39 6.62 11.23
C LEU A 125 -0.93 6.51 11.97
N THR A 126 -1.87 7.39 11.66
CA THR A 126 -3.24 7.35 12.19
C THR A 126 -4.20 7.10 11.04
N PRO A 127 -5.00 6.02 11.07
CA PRO A 127 -5.89 5.70 9.97
C PRO A 127 -6.95 6.79 9.75
N LEU A 128 -7.27 7.07 8.49
CA LEU A 128 -8.29 8.04 8.08
C LEU A 128 -9.72 7.55 8.33
N TYR A 129 -9.91 6.23 8.31
CA TYR A 129 -11.18 5.58 8.63
C TYR A 129 -10.85 4.42 9.56
N GLU A 130 -11.64 4.23 10.62
CA GLU A 130 -11.61 2.98 11.36
C GLU A 130 -12.06 1.88 10.39
N GLU A 131 -11.18 0.95 10.04
CA GLU A 131 -11.62 -0.32 9.48
C GLU A 131 -12.53 -0.95 10.52
N ALA A 132 -13.84 -0.84 10.31
CA ALA A 132 -14.78 -1.72 10.95
C ALA A 132 -14.35 -3.13 10.53
N ASN A 133 -13.76 -3.88 11.47
CA ASN A 133 -13.42 -5.28 11.28
C ASN A 133 -14.64 -5.97 10.66
N SER A 134 -14.64 -6.19 9.35
CA SER A 134 -15.71 -6.93 8.70
C SER A 134 -15.46 -8.39 9.05
N THR A 135 -15.99 -8.81 10.19
CA THR A 135 -16.20 -10.21 10.50
C THR A 135 -17.27 -10.73 9.54
N ILE A 136 -16.92 -10.89 8.26
CA ILE A 136 -17.65 -11.74 7.33
C ILE A 136 -16.98 -13.10 7.42
N ASP A 137 -17.12 -13.73 8.58
CA ASP A 137 -16.99 -15.17 8.70
C ASP A 137 -18.10 -15.65 9.63
N ALA A 138 -18.72 -16.76 9.23
CA ALA A 138 -19.83 -17.47 9.87
C ALA A 138 -21.26 -16.98 9.59
N ILE A 139 -21.70 -17.12 8.34
CA ILE A 139 -23.01 -17.74 8.11
C ILE A 139 -22.80 -18.99 7.26
N ALA A 140 -22.37 -20.07 7.92
CA ALA A 140 -22.62 -21.41 7.43
C ALA A 140 -24.14 -21.66 7.54
N ILE A 141 -24.89 -21.33 6.48
CA ILE A 141 -26.25 -21.85 6.34
C ILE A 141 -26.10 -23.33 6.00
N LYS A 142 -26.22 -24.18 7.03
CA LYS A 142 -26.68 -25.55 6.84
C LYS A 142 -28.07 -25.47 6.21
N ALA A 143 -28.14 -25.57 4.89
CA ALA A 143 -29.39 -25.89 4.21
C ALA A 143 -29.44 -27.41 4.08
N ASP A 144 -30.20 -28.01 5.01
CA ASP A 144 -30.72 -29.37 4.90
C ASP A 144 -31.29 -29.59 3.50
N VAL A 145 -30.94 -30.73 2.92
CA VAL A 145 -31.46 -31.24 1.66
C VAL A 145 -32.93 -31.65 1.87
N PRO A 146 -33.90 -31.10 1.12
CA PRO A 146 -35.15 -31.80 0.90
C PRO A 146 -35.02 -32.58 -0.41
N GLU A 147 -35.09 -33.90 -0.27
CA GLU A 147 -35.22 -34.87 -1.35
C GLU A 147 -36.41 -34.52 -2.26
N ALA A 148 -36.13 -34.08 -3.50
CA ALA A 148 -37.14 -33.91 -4.54
C ALA A 148 -37.07 -35.07 -5.53
N LYS A 149 -38.04 -35.98 -5.41
CA LYS A 149 -38.31 -37.06 -6.36
C LYS A 149 -38.82 -36.48 -7.70
N ASN A 150 -38.31 -37.07 -8.79
CA ASN A 150 -38.97 -37.30 -10.09
C ASN A 150 -38.98 -36.24 -11.24
N PHE A 151 -38.10 -36.52 -12.24
CA PHE A 151 -38.22 -36.40 -13.73
C PHE A 151 -38.19 -35.02 -14.45
N PRO A 152 -37.84 -34.96 -15.77
CA PRO A 152 -36.93 -35.78 -16.59
C PRO A 152 -35.83 -34.96 -17.30
N ALA A 153 -34.82 -35.66 -17.81
CA ALA A 153 -33.73 -35.12 -18.62
C ALA A 153 -34.21 -34.53 -19.97
N LYS A 154 -33.76 -33.30 -20.27
CA LYS A 154 -33.60 -32.83 -21.65
C LYS A 154 -32.28 -32.07 -21.78
N GLU A 155 -31.32 -32.73 -22.41
CA GLU A 155 -30.08 -32.12 -22.87
C GLU A 155 -30.40 -30.93 -23.80
N THR A 156 -29.76 -29.79 -23.60
CA THR A 156 -29.60 -28.80 -24.68
C THR A 156 -28.16 -28.34 -24.70
N LYS A 157 -27.37 -28.96 -25.59
CA LYS A 157 -25.98 -28.60 -25.86
C LYS A 157 -25.91 -27.22 -26.51
N GLN A 158 -25.57 -26.18 -25.75
CA GLN A 158 -25.25 -24.87 -26.32
C GLN A 158 -23.74 -24.80 -26.63
N LYS A 159 -23.39 -25.01 -27.91
CA LYS A 159 -22.04 -24.85 -28.46
C LYS A 159 -21.63 -23.37 -28.40
N ILE A 160 -20.72 -23.01 -27.48
CA ILE A 160 -20.03 -21.72 -27.50
C ILE A 160 -18.91 -21.78 -28.55
N LYS A 161 -19.10 -21.13 -29.71
CA LYS A 161 -18.05 -20.94 -30.74
C LYS A 161 -17.08 -19.84 -30.26
N ARG A 162 -15.88 -20.22 -29.81
CA ARG A 162 -14.75 -19.30 -29.65
C ARG A 162 -14.19 -18.92 -31.03
N LYS A 163 -14.23 -17.64 -31.41
CA LYS A 163 -13.47 -17.11 -32.56
C LYS A 163 -12.07 -16.68 -32.08
N LEU A 164 -11.03 -17.42 -32.47
CA LEU A 164 -9.65 -16.93 -32.43
C LEU A 164 -9.49 -15.86 -33.52
N LYS A 165 -9.05 -14.65 -33.14
CA LYS A 165 -8.46 -13.69 -34.10
C LYS A 165 -6.93 -13.86 -34.06
N HIS A 166 -6.36 -14.49 -35.08
CA HIS A 166 -4.93 -14.36 -35.35
C HIS A 166 -4.64 -13.04 -36.06
N LYS A 167 -3.84 -12.19 -35.43
CA LYS A 167 -3.27 -10.98 -36.02
C LYS A 167 -2.08 -11.42 -36.89
N LYS A 168 -2.23 -11.31 -38.21
CA LYS A 168 -1.17 -11.57 -39.18
C LYS A 168 -0.21 -10.37 -39.17
N ILE A 169 1.06 -10.63 -38.88
CA ILE A 169 2.17 -9.68 -39.05
C ILE A 169 2.59 -9.78 -40.53
N THR A 170 2.66 -8.66 -41.22
CA THR A 170 3.24 -8.56 -42.57
C THR A 170 4.66 -8.01 -42.46
N LYS A 171 5.55 -8.61 -43.27
CA LYS A 171 6.95 -8.24 -43.50
C LYS A 171 7.11 -6.82 -44.00
#